data_AF-A0A1Y4CG06-F1
#
_entry.id   AF-A0A1Y4CG06-F1
#
_cell.length_a   1.000
_cell.length_b   1.000
_cell.length_c   1.000
_cell.angle_alpha   90.00
_cell.angle_beta   90.00
_cell.angle_gamma   90.00
#
_symmetry.space_group_name_H-M   'P 1'
#
loop_
_entity.id
_entity.type
_entity.pdbx_description
1 polymer ?
#
loop_
_entity_poly.entity_id
_entity_poly.type
_entity_poly.pdbx_seq_one_letter_code
_entity_poly.pdbx_strand_id
1 'polypeptide(L)'
;MSHPSQHKPEDSLQHAAEHEKPSKRNPVLFYLMILFAVAFLLLLMSFMMQSRANQEAMSHLEETSNSAVESLENKLKENEQLKAQVTQLEEENQQLTSQLEEQSGQVAESQEELEQVVQALTALNTLRSLYNQGRYSDARDFLAEQELNADNSYVIEDYLTLYNETYATPEELEIYDPLAAWQQLVSWLG
;
A
#
# COMPACT_ATOMS: atom_id res chain seq x y z
N MET A 1 -130.09 -21.13 -47.46
CA MET A 1 -130.94 -20.90 -46.27
C MET A 1 -130.46 -19.62 -45.58
N SER A 2 -131.35 -18.62 -45.51
CA SER A 2 -131.52 -17.64 -44.41
C SER A 2 -130.43 -16.58 -44.09
N HIS A 3 -130.70 -15.35 -44.57
CA HIS A 3 -130.46 -13.98 -44.06
C HIS A 3 -130.30 -13.76 -42.51
N PRO A 4 -130.00 -12.52 -42.00
CA PRO A 4 -129.00 -11.49 -42.36
C PRO A 4 -128.46 -10.73 -41.08
N SER A 5 -128.02 -9.46 -41.22
CA SER A 5 -127.91 -8.37 -40.20
C SER A 5 -126.55 -7.98 -39.59
N GLN A 6 -125.90 -7.00 -40.25
CA GLN A 6 -125.66 -5.62 -39.79
C GLN A 6 -125.60 -5.32 -38.27
N HIS A 7 -124.44 -4.86 -37.75
CA HIS A 7 -124.27 -3.56 -37.07
C HIS A 7 -122.83 -3.35 -36.51
N LYS A 8 -122.26 -2.16 -36.73
CA LYS A 8 -121.23 -1.49 -35.88
C LYS A 8 -121.88 -1.09 -34.53
N PRO A 9 -121.20 -0.81 -33.40
CA PRO A 9 -120.02 0.09 -33.29
C PRO A 9 -118.99 -0.23 -32.17
N GLU A 10 -117.93 0.60 -32.14
CA GLU A 10 -117.11 1.13 -31.02
C GLU A 10 -117.08 0.40 -29.67
N ASP A 11 -115.87 0.13 -29.15
CA ASP A 11 -115.27 0.83 -27.98
C ASP A 11 -114.28 -0.09 -27.23
N SER A 12 -113.37 0.53 -26.48
CA SER A 12 -112.47 -0.07 -25.48
C SER A 12 -111.12 -0.60 -25.98
N LEU A 13 -110.24 0.38 -26.22
CA LEU A 13 -108.81 0.35 -25.92
C LEU A 13 -108.45 -0.66 -24.80
N GLN A 14 -107.52 -1.59 -25.07
CA GLN A 14 -106.33 -1.88 -24.23
C GLN A 14 -105.58 -3.18 -24.62
N HIS A 15 -104.30 -2.99 -24.92
CA HIS A 15 -103.15 -3.86 -24.62
C HIS A 15 -103.01 -5.27 -25.24
N ALA A 16 -102.12 -5.36 -26.25
CA ALA A 16 -100.90 -6.20 -26.26
C ALA A 16 -100.30 -6.16 -27.68
N ALA A 17 -99.30 -5.31 -27.91
CA ALA A 17 -97.89 -5.68 -27.97
C ALA A 17 -97.47 -6.26 -29.34
N GLU A 18 -96.83 -5.45 -30.19
CA GLU A 18 -95.58 -5.82 -30.84
C GLU A 18 -94.91 -4.62 -31.53
N HIS A 19 -93.60 -4.56 -31.34
CA HIS A 19 -92.66 -3.52 -31.78
C HIS A 19 -92.36 -3.59 -33.28
N GLU A 20 -92.05 -2.44 -33.90
CA GLU A 20 -90.71 -2.22 -34.50
C GLU A 20 -90.55 -0.76 -35.00
N LYS A 21 -89.48 -0.09 -34.56
CA LYS A 21 -88.99 1.17 -35.15
C LYS A 21 -87.70 0.85 -35.90
N PRO A 22 -87.58 1.12 -37.21
CA PRO A 22 -86.31 0.91 -37.91
C PRO A 22 -85.39 2.12 -37.68
N SER A 23 -84.36 1.96 -36.84
CA SER A 23 -83.29 2.95 -36.71
C SER A 23 -82.26 2.77 -37.83
N LYS A 24 -82.20 3.71 -38.78
CA LYS A 24 -81.04 3.84 -39.69
C LYS A 24 -79.83 4.30 -38.87
N ARG A 25 -78.87 3.40 -38.63
CA ARG A 25 -77.58 3.73 -37.99
C ARG A 25 -76.58 4.08 -39.08
N ASN A 26 -75.93 5.24 -38.95
CA ASN A 26 -74.98 5.78 -39.92
C ASN A 26 -73.71 4.89 -39.99
N PRO A 27 -73.48 4.11 -41.06
CA PRO A 27 -72.37 3.17 -41.12
C PRO A 27 -71.01 3.85 -41.08
N VAL A 28 -70.91 5.11 -41.53
CA VAL A 28 -69.67 5.90 -41.58
C VAL A 28 -69.11 6.19 -40.19
N LEU A 29 -69.97 6.47 -39.20
CA LEU A 29 -69.53 6.72 -37.82
C LEU A 29 -68.93 5.47 -37.19
N PHE A 30 -69.44 4.29 -37.55
CA PHE A 30 -68.92 3.01 -37.08
C PHE A 30 -67.53 2.71 -37.64
N TYR A 31 -67.30 2.97 -38.94
CA TYR A 31 -65.97 2.84 -39.54
C TYR A 31 -64.95 3.83 -38.94
N LEU A 32 -65.35 5.08 -38.66
CA LEU A 32 -64.50 6.06 -37.97
C LEU A 32 -64.14 5.63 -36.54
N MET A 33 -65.09 5.05 -35.81
CA MET A 33 -64.83 4.53 -34.46
C MET A 33 -63.84 3.36 -34.49
N ILE A 34 -63.97 2.45 -35.46
CA ILE A 34 -63.03 1.33 -35.65
C ILE A 34 -61.65 1.86 -36.04
N LEU A 35 -61.57 2.81 -36.97
CA LEU A 35 -60.30 3.42 -37.37
C LEU A 35 -59.60 4.10 -36.19
N PHE A 36 -60.37 4.81 -35.35
CA PHE A 36 -59.86 5.44 -34.12
C PHE A 36 -59.39 4.40 -33.10
N ALA A 37 -60.14 3.32 -32.91
CA ALA A 37 -59.76 2.21 -32.03
C ALA A 37 -58.48 1.50 -32.53
N VAL A 38 -58.35 1.26 -33.83
CA VAL A 38 -57.15 0.68 -34.44
C VAL A 38 -55.95 1.62 -34.28
N ALA A 39 -56.11 2.91 -34.50
CA ALA A 39 -55.03 3.89 -34.26
C ALA A 39 -54.59 3.89 -32.79
N PHE A 40 -55.55 3.82 -31.86
CA PHE A 40 -55.26 3.72 -30.42
C PHE A 40 -54.54 2.42 -30.05
N LEU A 41 -54.93 1.30 -30.65
CA LEU A 41 -54.27 0.00 -30.48
C LEU A 41 -52.85 0.01 -31.06
N LEU A 42 -52.63 0.67 -32.20
CA LEU A 42 -51.30 0.84 -32.78
C LEU A 42 -50.42 1.74 -31.91
N LEU A 43 -50.98 2.80 -31.31
CA LEU A 43 -50.28 3.63 -30.33
C LEU A 43 -49.93 2.85 -29.06
N LEU A 44 -50.83 1.99 -28.56
CA LEU A 44 -50.56 1.12 -27.41
C LEU A 44 -49.48 0.07 -27.71
N MET A 45 -49.49 -0.54 -28.91
CA MET A 45 -48.44 -1.44 -29.37
C MET A 45 -47.09 -0.74 -29.49
N SER A 46 -47.07 0.44 -30.12
CA SER A 46 -45.86 1.28 -30.25
C SER A 46 -45.32 1.70 -28.88
N PHE A 47 -46.22 2.11 -27.98
CA PHE A 47 -45.87 2.49 -26.61
C PHE A 47 -45.34 1.30 -25.79
N MET A 48 -45.91 0.10 -25.94
CA MET A 48 -45.38 -1.09 -25.25
C MET A 48 -44.01 -1.53 -25.78
N MET A 49 -43.78 -1.44 -27.09
CA MET A 49 -42.46 -1.71 -27.67
C MET A 49 -41.42 -0.69 -27.18
N GLN A 50 -41.81 0.59 -27.13
CA GLN A 50 -40.94 1.66 -26.65
C GLN A 50 -40.73 1.61 -25.12
N SER A 51 -41.73 1.20 -24.34
CA SER A 51 -41.60 1.00 -22.89
C SER A 51 -40.59 -0.09 -22.55
N ARG A 52 -40.60 -1.21 -23.29
CA ARG A 52 -39.64 -2.31 -23.06
C ARG A 52 -38.24 -1.92 -23.53
N ALA A 53 -38.12 -1.33 -24.73
CA ALA A 53 -36.84 -0.85 -25.23
C ALA A 53 -36.23 0.26 -24.37
N ASN A 54 -37.06 1.16 -23.81
CA ASN A 54 -36.59 2.22 -22.91
C ASN A 54 -36.28 1.69 -21.51
N GLN A 55 -37.03 0.71 -20.97
CA GLN A 55 -36.69 0.05 -19.70
C GLN A 55 -35.42 -0.79 -19.80
N GLU A 56 -35.23 -1.52 -20.89
CA GLU A 56 -34.01 -2.32 -21.12
C GLU A 56 -32.79 -1.41 -21.34
N ALA A 57 -32.93 -0.32 -22.10
CA ALA A 57 -31.85 0.67 -22.24
C ALA A 57 -31.55 1.38 -20.91
N MET A 58 -32.56 1.81 -20.15
CA MET A 58 -32.35 2.46 -18.85
C MET A 58 -31.74 1.49 -17.82
N SER A 59 -32.20 0.24 -17.78
CA SER A 59 -31.66 -0.84 -16.95
C SER A 59 -30.22 -1.15 -17.31
N HIS A 60 -29.87 -1.24 -18.60
CA HIS A 60 -28.50 -1.45 -19.03
C HIS A 60 -27.61 -0.25 -18.68
N LEU A 61 -28.09 0.99 -18.88
CA LEU A 61 -27.35 2.19 -18.50
C LEU A 61 -27.17 2.30 -16.97
N GLU A 62 -28.17 1.96 -16.17
CA GLU A 62 -28.09 1.92 -14.71
C GLU A 62 -27.14 0.83 -14.22
N GLU A 63 -27.21 -0.38 -14.78
CA GLU A 63 -26.31 -1.50 -14.43
C GLU A 63 -24.87 -1.24 -14.86
N THR A 64 -24.66 -0.68 -16.05
CA THR A 64 -23.32 -0.32 -16.56
C THR A 64 -22.74 0.89 -15.82
N SER A 65 -23.57 1.88 -15.44
CA SER A 65 -23.14 3.01 -14.63
C SER A 65 -22.80 2.59 -13.21
N ASN A 66 -23.64 1.76 -12.58
CA ASN A 66 -23.39 1.26 -11.22
C ASN A 66 -22.12 0.39 -11.17
N SER A 67 -21.92 -0.50 -12.15
CA SER A 67 -20.71 -1.31 -12.24
C SER A 67 -19.45 -0.51 -12.61
N ALA A 68 -19.58 0.53 -13.44
CA ALA A 68 -18.46 1.44 -13.74
C ALA A 68 -18.07 2.29 -12.52
N VAL A 69 -19.06 2.77 -11.75
CA VAL A 69 -18.82 3.49 -10.48
C VAL A 69 -18.19 2.55 -9.45
N GLU A 70 -18.70 1.34 -9.28
CA GLU A 70 -18.12 0.34 -8.36
C GLU A 70 -16.70 -0.04 -8.76
N SER A 71 -16.42 -0.22 -10.06
CA SER A 71 -15.05 -0.46 -10.54
C SER A 71 -14.13 0.74 -10.31
N LEU A 72 -14.62 1.97 -10.43
CA LEU A 72 -13.85 3.18 -10.14
C LEU A 72 -13.56 3.30 -8.65
N GLU A 73 -14.55 3.04 -7.78
CA GLU A 73 -14.37 3.01 -6.33
C GLU A 73 -13.35 1.95 -5.91
N ASN A 74 -13.43 0.74 -6.48
CA ASN A 74 -12.45 -0.32 -6.25
C ASN A 74 -11.04 0.09 -6.69
N LYS A 75 -10.90 0.73 -7.86
CA LYS A 75 -9.60 1.24 -8.34
C LYS A 75 -9.06 2.37 -7.49
N LEU A 76 -9.91 3.27 -7.00
CA LEU A 76 -9.52 4.35 -6.09
C LEU A 76 -9.02 3.77 -4.76
N LYS A 77 -9.74 2.81 -4.20
CA LYS A 77 -9.35 2.11 -2.98
C LYS A 77 -8.03 1.36 -3.15
N GLU A 78 -7.84 0.65 -4.26
CA GLU A 78 -6.57 -0.01 -4.58
C GLU A 78 -5.44 1.02 -4.73
N ASN A 79 -5.69 2.16 -5.38
CA ASN A 79 -4.70 3.22 -5.51
C ASN A 79 -4.31 3.83 -4.17
N GLU A 80 -5.26 4.04 -3.26
CA GLU A 80 -5.01 4.50 -1.90
C GLU A 80 -4.20 3.48 -1.10
N GLN A 81 -4.52 2.19 -1.21
CA GLN A 81 -3.76 1.11 -0.58
C GLN A 81 -2.34 0.99 -1.13
N LEU A 82 -2.17 1.16 -2.44
CA LEU A 82 -0.85 1.17 -3.08
C LEU A 82 -0.03 2.39 -2.64
N LYS A 83 -0.64 3.57 -2.55
CA LYS A 83 0.03 4.77 -2.02
C LYS A 83 0.48 4.57 -0.58
N ALA A 84 -0.39 4.01 0.27
CA ALA A 84 -0.03 3.70 1.65
C ALA A 84 1.14 2.71 1.74
N GLN A 85 1.14 1.67 0.90
CA GLN A 85 2.26 0.71 0.83
C GLN A 85 3.54 1.36 0.33
N VAL A 86 3.48 2.23 -0.68
CA VAL A 86 4.66 2.96 -1.18
C VAL A 86 5.23 3.83 -0.07
N THR A 87 4.40 4.60 0.64
CA THR A 87 4.86 5.42 1.77
C THR A 87 5.48 4.55 2.87
N GLN A 88 4.86 3.43 3.23
CA GLN A 88 5.42 2.50 4.22
C GLN A 88 6.78 1.93 3.77
N LEU A 89 6.89 1.51 2.51
CA LEU A 89 8.14 0.99 1.97
C LEU A 89 9.23 2.06 1.88
N GLU A 90 8.86 3.30 1.56
CA GLU A 90 9.79 4.45 1.55
C GLU A 90 10.31 4.74 2.97
N GLU A 91 9.44 4.73 3.97
CA GLU A 91 9.82 4.89 5.38
C GLU A 91 10.73 3.76 5.86
N GLU A 92 10.40 2.50 5.54
CA GLU A 92 11.22 1.34 5.88
C GLU A 92 12.60 1.41 5.20
N ASN A 93 12.65 1.80 3.92
CA ASN A 93 13.90 1.93 3.18
C ASN A 93 14.78 3.05 3.76
N GLN A 94 14.18 4.17 4.15
CA GLN A 94 14.89 5.25 4.83
C GLN A 94 15.45 4.77 6.17
N GLN A 95 14.64 4.07 6.97
CA GLN A 95 15.07 3.53 8.26
C GLN A 95 16.19 2.50 8.13
N LEU A 96 16.11 1.61 7.13
CA LEU A 96 17.14 0.62 6.84
C LEU A 96 18.44 1.28 6.35
N THR A 97 18.33 2.30 5.50
CA THR A 97 19.49 3.05 5.01
C THR A 97 20.21 3.75 6.17
N SER A 98 19.49 4.41 7.06
CA SER A 98 20.09 5.05 8.25
C SER A 98 20.76 4.04 9.18
N GLN A 99 20.13 2.88 9.42
CA GLN A 99 20.75 1.81 10.22
C GLN A 99 22.03 1.27 9.58
N LEU A 100 22.04 1.12 8.25
CA LEU A 100 23.21 0.64 7.51
C LEU A 100 24.35 1.66 7.60
N GLU A 101 24.06 2.95 7.45
CA GLU A 101 25.06 4.02 7.60
C GLU A 101 25.65 4.06 9.01
N GLU A 102 24.80 3.94 10.04
CA GLU A 102 25.25 3.89 11.44
C GLU A 102 26.13 2.66 11.70
N GLN A 103 25.69 1.48 11.28
CA GLN A 103 26.45 0.25 11.45
C GLN A 103 27.77 0.29 10.68
N SER A 104 27.76 0.82 9.45
CA SER A 104 28.99 0.99 8.66
C SER A 104 29.96 1.96 9.32
N GLY A 105 29.46 3.02 9.96
CA GLY A 105 30.28 3.94 10.74
C GLY A 105 30.92 3.25 11.94
N GLN A 106 30.14 2.50 12.72
CA GLN A 106 30.65 1.75 13.88
C GLN A 106 31.68 0.69 13.48
N VAL A 107 31.48 0.00 12.36
CA VAL A 107 32.45 -0.98 11.85
C VAL A 107 33.74 -0.29 11.43
N ALA A 108 33.67 0.86 10.76
CA ALA A 108 34.84 1.62 10.35
C ALA A 108 35.64 2.12 11.55
N GLU A 109 34.97 2.67 12.56
CA GLU A 109 35.59 3.14 13.81
C GLU A 109 36.25 1.98 14.57
N SER A 110 35.54 0.86 14.74
CA SER A 110 36.09 -0.33 15.39
C SER A 110 37.27 -0.92 14.62
N GLN A 111 37.25 -0.86 13.29
CA GLN A 111 38.37 -1.31 12.46
C GLN A 111 39.60 -0.41 12.65
N GLU A 112 39.41 0.92 12.61
CA GLU A 112 40.50 1.88 12.84
C GLU A 112 41.11 1.68 14.23
N GLU A 113 40.28 1.52 15.25
CA GLU A 113 40.71 1.24 16.62
C GLU A 113 41.55 -0.05 16.70
N LEU A 114 41.07 -1.15 16.12
CA LEU A 114 41.78 -2.42 16.10
C LEU A 114 43.13 -2.32 15.35
N GLU A 115 43.18 -1.56 14.26
CA GLU A 115 44.42 -1.31 13.52
C GLU A 115 45.45 -0.58 14.39
N GLN A 116 45.03 0.39 15.19
CA GLN A 116 45.91 1.08 16.14
C GLN A 116 46.41 0.15 17.25
N VAL A 117 45.54 -0.71 17.80
CA VAL A 117 45.92 -1.73 18.79
C VAL A 117 46.98 -2.69 18.24
N VAL A 118 46.80 -3.17 17.00
CA VAL A 118 47.77 -4.05 16.33
C VAL A 118 49.11 -3.33 16.11
N GLN A 119 49.07 -2.04 15.74
CA GLN A 119 50.28 -1.23 15.60
C GLN A 119 51.02 -1.07 16.94
N ALA A 120 50.29 -0.82 18.03
CA ALA A 120 50.85 -0.72 19.38
C ALA A 120 51.52 -2.03 19.84
N LEU A 121 50.86 -3.17 19.62
CA LEU A 121 51.45 -4.50 19.90
C LEU A 121 52.69 -4.77 19.03
N THR A 122 52.69 -4.29 17.78
CA THR A 122 53.85 -4.40 16.87
C THR A 122 55.00 -3.51 17.33
N ALA A 123 54.72 -2.30 17.81
CA ALA A 123 55.69 -1.38 18.38
C ALA A 123 56.34 -1.98 19.63
N LEU A 124 55.54 -2.55 20.54
CA LEU A 124 56.04 -3.28 21.71
C LEU A 124 56.96 -4.44 21.31
N ASN A 125 56.56 -5.25 20.32
CA ASN A 125 57.41 -6.33 19.83
C ASN A 125 58.72 -5.82 19.23
N THR A 126 58.68 -4.69 18.53
CA THR A 126 59.87 -4.04 17.97
C THR A 126 60.81 -3.57 19.08
N LEU A 127 60.29 -2.86 20.08
CA LEU A 127 61.05 -2.38 21.23
C LEU A 127 61.68 -3.53 22.00
N ARG A 128 60.91 -4.58 22.29
CA ARG A 128 61.39 -5.80 22.94
C ARG A 128 62.51 -6.47 22.15
N SER A 129 62.38 -6.53 20.82
CA SER A 129 63.38 -7.11 19.94
C SER A 129 64.70 -6.32 19.98
N LEU A 130 64.64 -4.98 19.92
CA LEU A 130 65.82 -4.12 20.03
C LEU A 130 66.50 -4.27 21.39
N TYR A 131 65.72 -4.27 22.47
CA TYR A 131 66.22 -4.45 23.83
C TYR A 131 66.92 -5.81 24.00
N ASN A 132 66.29 -6.90 23.57
CA ASN A 132 66.84 -8.26 23.69
C ASN A 132 68.09 -8.48 22.83
N GLN A 133 68.25 -7.73 21.74
CA GLN A 133 69.46 -7.74 20.92
C GLN A 133 70.61 -6.89 21.52
N GLY A 134 70.39 -6.23 22.66
CA GLY A 134 71.35 -5.30 23.27
C GLY A 134 71.49 -3.98 22.51
N ARG A 135 70.58 -3.68 21.59
CA ARG A 135 70.57 -2.47 20.76
C ARG A 135 69.88 -1.31 21.48
N TYR A 136 70.40 -0.93 22.64
CA TYR A 136 69.75 0.05 23.53
C TYR A 136 69.70 1.47 22.94
N SER A 137 70.70 1.86 22.13
CA SER A 137 70.65 3.16 21.43
C SER A 137 69.49 3.20 20.45
N ASP A 138 69.39 2.18 19.59
CA ASP A 138 68.29 2.10 18.61
C ASP A 138 66.92 2.01 19.30
N ALA A 139 66.83 1.33 20.46
CA ALA A 139 65.60 1.27 21.24
C ALA A 139 65.19 2.64 21.80
N ARG A 140 66.15 3.46 22.23
CA ARG A 140 65.89 4.84 22.69
C ARG A 140 65.52 5.76 21.53
N ASP A 141 66.21 5.63 20.39
CA ASP A 141 65.89 6.39 19.19
C ASP A 141 64.47 6.05 18.70
N PHE A 142 64.10 4.76 18.71
CA PHE A 142 62.73 4.32 18.43
C PHE A 142 61.70 4.95 19.38
N LEU A 143 61.97 5.01 20.69
CA LEU A 143 61.09 5.65 21.66
C LEU A 143 60.97 7.16 21.42
N ALA A 144 62.06 7.84 21.08
CA ALA A 144 62.06 9.27 20.79
C ALA A 144 61.22 9.64 19.54
N GLU A 145 61.03 8.69 18.63
CA GLU A 145 60.15 8.84 17.45
C GLU A 145 58.67 8.59 17.74
N GLN A 146 58.34 7.99 18.89
CA GLN A 146 56.94 7.70 19.24
C GLN A 146 56.19 8.96 19.65
N GLU A 147 54.90 8.97 19.32
CA GLU A 147 54.02 10.07 19.70
C GLU A 147 53.73 10.05 21.21
N LEU A 148 53.80 11.24 21.80
CA LEU A 148 53.41 11.48 23.18
C LEU A 148 52.08 12.22 23.22
N ASN A 149 51.21 11.78 24.12
CA ASN A 149 49.98 12.44 24.47
C ASN A 149 50.22 13.76 25.22
N ALA A 150 49.13 14.50 25.44
CA ALA A 150 49.15 15.75 26.20
C ALA A 150 49.69 15.60 27.64
N ASP A 151 49.57 14.40 28.24
CA ASP A 151 50.12 14.08 29.57
C ASP A 151 51.55 13.54 29.53
N ASN A 152 52.24 13.68 28.39
CA ASN A 152 53.61 13.22 28.18
C ASN A 152 53.80 11.69 28.41
N SER A 153 52.72 10.92 28.23
CA SER A 153 52.73 9.46 28.10
C SER A 153 52.73 9.05 26.63
N TYR A 154 53.24 7.87 26.30
CA TYR A 154 53.22 7.38 24.92
C TYR A 154 51.80 7.03 24.48
N VAL A 155 51.40 7.46 23.28
CA VAL A 155 50.12 7.10 22.66
C VAL A 155 49.93 5.58 22.61
N ILE A 156 51.02 4.84 22.43
CA ILE A 156 51.03 3.37 22.45
C ILE A 156 50.47 2.81 23.75
N GLU A 157 50.67 3.48 24.90
CA GLU A 157 50.15 3.00 26.18
C GLU A 157 48.61 3.02 26.22
N ASP A 158 47.97 3.99 25.56
CA ASP A 158 46.51 4.05 25.49
C ASP A 158 45.96 2.85 24.71
N TYR A 159 46.57 2.54 23.56
CA TYR A 159 46.15 1.40 22.73
C TYR A 159 46.49 0.04 23.37
N LEU A 160 47.56 -0.07 24.15
CA LEU A 160 47.84 -1.26 24.94
C LEU A 160 46.89 -1.41 26.14
N THR A 161 46.48 -0.29 26.75
CA THR A 161 45.43 -0.29 27.78
C THR A 161 44.11 -0.77 27.19
N LEU A 162 43.73 -0.22 26.03
CA LEU A 162 42.55 -0.66 25.29
C LEU A 162 42.62 -2.15 24.92
N TYR A 163 43.79 -2.66 24.51
CA TYR A 163 43.98 -4.10 24.29
C TYR A 163 43.64 -4.90 25.54
N ASN A 164 44.20 -4.52 26.69
CA ASN A 164 43.99 -5.20 27.95
C ASN A 164 42.53 -5.16 28.41
N GLU A 165 41.84 -4.04 28.21
CA GLU A 165 40.46 -3.84 28.67
C GLU A 165 39.42 -4.51 27.75
N THR A 166 39.66 -4.47 26.43
CA THR A 166 38.64 -4.84 25.43
C THR A 166 38.90 -6.19 24.79
N TYR A 167 40.17 -6.57 24.58
CA TYR A 167 40.54 -7.71 23.73
C TYR A 167 41.20 -8.86 24.49
N ALA A 168 41.76 -8.60 25.68
CA ALA A 168 42.41 -9.63 26.49
C ALA A 168 41.50 -10.14 27.62
N THR A 169 41.57 -11.45 27.88
CA THR A 169 40.94 -12.04 29.06
C THR A 169 41.84 -11.91 30.29
N PRO A 170 41.27 -11.92 31.52
CA PRO A 170 42.08 -11.89 32.74
C PRO A 170 43.12 -13.03 32.81
N GLU A 171 42.78 -14.22 32.31
CA GLU A 171 43.70 -15.36 32.28
C GLU A 171 44.89 -15.14 31.32
N GLU A 172 44.67 -14.46 30.19
CA GLU A 172 45.75 -14.09 29.26
C GLU A 172 46.67 -13.03 29.86
N LEU A 173 46.11 -12.06 30.59
CA LEU A 173 46.88 -11.00 31.25
C LEU A 173 47.73 -11.53 32.42
N GLU A 174 47.29 -12.59 33.10
CA GLU A 174 48.13 -13.28 34.09
C GLU A 174 49.37 -13.94 33.46
N ILE A 175 49.26 -14.41 32.22
CA ILE A 175 50.38 -15.00 31.48
C ILE A 175 51.30 -13.90 30.93
N TYR A 176 50.71 -12.88 30.31
CA TYR A 176 51.44 -11.80 29.70
C TYR A 176 50.60 -10.52 29.60
N ASP A 177 51.02 -9.49 30.33
CA ASP A 177 50.48 -8.14 30.21
C ASP A 177 51.37 -7.29 29.27
N PRO A 178 50.91 -6.97 28.05
CA PRO A 178 51.68 -6.17 27.11
C PRO A 178 51.86 -4.72 27.56
N LEU A 179 50.89 -4.13 28.27
CA LEU A 179 51.01 -2.78 28.82
C LEU A 179 52.11 -2.73 29.88
N ALA A 180 52.08 -3.65 30.84
CA ALA A 180 53.11 -3.73 31.87
C ALA A 180 54.50 -3.98 31.26
N ALA A 181 54.58 -4.84 30.23
CA ALA A 181 55.83 -5.10 29.52
C ALA A 181 56.37 -3.84 28.81
N TRP A 182 55.50 -3.05 28.17
CA TRP A 182 55.87 -1.78 27.55
C TRP A 182 56.42 -0.79 28.59
N GLN A 183 55.66 -0.55 29.65
CA GLN A 183 56.04 0.40 30.71
C GLN A 183 57.37 0.01 31.38
N GLN A 184 57.57 -1.30 31.59
CA GLN A 184 58.82 -1.82 32.10
C GLN A 184 59.99 -1.55 31.15
N LEU A 185 59.84 -1.82 29.84
CA LEU A 185 60.88 -1.55 28.84
C LEU A 185 61.20 -0.05 28.76
N VAL A 186 60.19 0.81 28.74
CA VAL A 186 60.36 2.27 28.76
C VAL A 186 61.14 2.69 30.00
N SER A 187 60.79 2.16 31.18
CA SER A 187 61.49 2.49 32.43
C SER A 187 62.96 2.06 32.45
N TRP A 188 63.32 0.99 31.73
CA TRP A 188 64.70 0.52 31.62
C TRP A 188 65.52 1.30 30.59
N LEU A 189 64.84 1.92 29.62
CA LEU A 189 65.47 2.65 28.52
C LEU A 189 65.56 4.15 28.78
N GLY A 190 64.68 4.71 29.60
CA GLY A 190 64.79 6.08 30.14
C GLY A 190 66.00 6.27 31.04
#